data_AF-A0A975I242-F1
#
_entry.id   AF-A0A975I242-F1
#
_cell.length_a   1.000
_cell.length_b   1.000
_cell.length_c   1.000
_cell.angle_alpha   90.00
_cell.angle_beta   90.00
_cell.angle_gamma   90.00
#
_symmetry.space_group_name_H-M   'P 1'
#
loop_
_entity.id
_entity.type
_entity.pdbx_description
1 polymer ?
#
loop_
_entity_poly.entity_id
_entity_poly.type
_entity_poly.pdbx_seq_one_letter_code
_entity_poly.pdbx_strand_id
1 'polypeptide(L)'
;MPAPSVAKVFTTGRSQAVRLPKAFRFNTAEVTIERQGDAIILRPKPDRETWAQQVLAAVAAFEPDFKLERSDEWPQPDREPLLP
;
A
#
# COMPACT_ATOMS: atom_id res chain seq x y z
N MET A 1 -1.93 -23.99 -2.95
CA MET A 1 -2.60 -22.71 -3.23
C MET A 1 -4.10 -22.99 -3.33
N PRO A 2 -4.99 -22.20 -2.70
CA PRO A 2 -6.43 -22.40 -2.87
C PRO A 2 -6.80 -22.21 -4.35
N ALA A 3 -7.70 -23.06 -4.86
CA ALA A 3 -8.21 -22.97 -6.24
C ALA A 3 -8.91 -21.62 -6.48
N PRO A 4 -8.89 -21.09 -7.73
CA PRO A 4 -9.56 -19.84 -8.07
C PRO A 4 -11.04 -19.93 -7.67
N SER A 5 -11.47 -19.03 -6.80
CA SER A 5 -12.83 -18.99 -6.27
C SER A 5 -13.49 -17.69 -6.68
N VAL A 6 -14.70 -17.77 -7.23
CA VAL A 6 -15.46 -16.58 -7.61
C VAL A 6 -16.01 -15.91 -6.35
N ALA A 7 -15.80 -14.60 -6.21
CA ALA A 7 -16.35 -13.79 -5.14
C ALA A 7 -17.45 -12.88 -5.68
N LYS A 8 -18.49 -12.64 -4.87
CA LYS A 8 -19.58 -11.74 -5.26
C LYS A 8 -19.20 -10.30 -4.97
N VAL A 9 -19.33 -9.44 -5.98
CA VAL A 9 -19.29 -7.98 -5.83
C VAL A 9 -20.69 -7.48 -5.51
N PHE A 10 -20.81 -6.59 -4.53
CA PHE A 10 -22.07 -5.99 -4.10
C PHE A 10 -21.86 -4.56 -3.58
N THR A 11 -22.94 -3.86 -3.30
CA THR A 11 -22.91 -2.51 -2.72
C THR A 11 -23.32 -2.54 -1.26
N THR A 12 -22.61 -1.78 -0.42
CA THR A 12 -22.94 -1.52 0.99
C THR A 12 -23.04 -0.01 1.20
N GLY A 13 -24.27 0.48 1.37
CA GLY A 13 -24.54 1.93 1.35
C GLY A 13 -24.10 2.57 0.04
N ARG A 14 -23.14 3.50 0.10
CA ARG A 14 -22.55 4.19 -1.06
C ARG A 14 -21.25 3.56 -1.57
N SER A 15 -20.82 2.46 -0.97
CA SER A 15 -19.54 1.80 -1.26
C SER A 15 -19.72 0.48 -1.99
N GLN A 16 -18.73 0.11 -2.81
CA GLN A 16 -18.63 -1.24 -3.38
C GLN A 16 -17.85 -2.16 -2.42
N ALA A 17 -18.26 -3.43 -2.35
CA ALA A 17 -17.65 -4.44 -1.49
C ALA A 17 -17.56 -5.79 -2.21
N VAL A 18 -16.59 -6.61 -1.77
CA VAL A 18 -16.41 -7.99 -2.25
C VAL A 18 -16.64 -8.94 -1.08
N ARG A 19 -17.50 -9.95 -1.28
CA ARG A 19 -17.72 -10.98 -0.26
C ARG A 19 -16.63 -12.04 -0.36
N LEU A 20 -15.64 -11.97 0.53
CA LEU A 20 -14.55 -12.94 0.58
C LEU A 20 -15.05 -14.34 0.97
N PRO A 21 -14.76 -15.38 0.16
CA PRO A 21 -15.02 -16.77 0.54
C PRO A 21 -14.22 -17.16 1.78
N LYS A 22 -14.65 -18.21 2.49
CA LYS A 22 -14.05 -18.64 3.78
C LYS A 22 -12.53 -18.85 3.68
N ALA A 23 -12.04 -19.40 2.57
CA ALA A 23 -10.63 -19.69 2.35
C ALA A 23 -9.74 -18.42 2.19
N PHE A 24 -10.33 -17.25 1.91
CA PHE A 24 -9.63 -15.99 1.66
C PHE A 24 -9.91 -14.93 2.73
N ARG A 25 -10.46 -15.32 3.88
CA ARG A 25 -10.71 -14.38 4.97
C ARG A 25 -9.40 -13.96 5.63
N PHE A 26 -9.25 -12.66 5.86
CA PHE A 26 -8.18 -12.12 6.69
C PHE A 26 -8.47 -12.37 8.17
N ASN A 27 -7.40 -12.53 8.95
CA ASN A 27 -7.43 -12.53 10.41
C ASN A 27 -7.20 -11.12 11.00
N THR A 28 -7.06 -10.10 10.15
CA THR A 28 -6.87 -8.70 10.53
C THR A 28 -8.13 -7.88 10.31
N ALA A 29 -8.26 -6.77 11.04
CA ALA A 29 -9.36 -5.82 10.88
C ALA A 29 -9.20 -4.92 9.65
N GLU A 30 -7.95 -4.64 9.28
CA GLU A 30 -7.61 -3.73 8.18
C GLU A 30 -6.64 -4.39 7.19
N VAL A 31 -6.73 -3.93 5.93
CA VAL A 31 -5.86 -4.34 4.82
C VAL A 31 -5.40 -3.10 4.05
N THR A 32 -4.19 -3.14 3.50
CA THR A 32 -3.75 -2.20 2.48
C THR A 32 -4.27 -2.66 1.11
N ILE A 33 -4.52 -1.70 0.23
CA ILE A 33 -5.03 -1.92 -1.11
C ILE A 33 -4.09 -1.31 -2.15
N GLU A 34 -3.74 -2.08 -3.16
CA GLU A 34 -2.90 -1.66 -4.28
C GLU A 34 -3.55 -2.10 -5.60
N ARG A 35 -3.48 -1.26 -6.63
CA ARG A 35 -3.92 -1.61 -7.98
C ARG A 35 -2.70 -1.92 -8.86
N GLN A 36 -2.71 -3.08 -9.50
CA GLN A 36 -1.72 -3.48 -10.50
C GLN A 36 -2.45 -3.88 -11.78
N GLY A 37 -2.52 -2.96 -12.75
CA GLY A 37 -3.32 -3.15 -13.96
C GLY A 37 -4.81 -3.34 -13.65
N ASP A 38 -5.35 -4.47 -14.07
CA ASP A 38 -6.74 -4.91 -13.81
C ASP A 38 -6.90 -5.62 -12.45
N ALA A 39 -5.79 -5.95 -11.78
CA ALA A 39 -5.80 -6.61 -10.48
C ALA A 39 -5.83 -5.63 -9.31
N ILE A 40 -6.47 -6.06 -8.21
CA ILE A 40 -6.41 -5.42 -6.89
C ILE A 40 -5.72 -6.39 -5.93
N ILE A 41 -4.65 -5.94 -5.29
CA ILE A 41 -3.90 -6.69 -4.29
C ILE A 41 -4.27 -6.16 -2.91
N LEU A 42 -4.73 -7.07 -2.05
CA LEU A 42 -5.04 -6.80 -0.65
C LEU A 42 -3.99 -7.47 0.22
N ARG A 43 -3.35 -6.71 1.13
CA ARG A 43 -2.39 -7.26 2.09
C ARG A 43 -2.81 -6.87 3.50
N PRO A 44 -2.63 -7.74 4.52
CA PRO A 44 -2.85 -7.35 5.91
C PRO A 44 -2.09 -6.06 6.23
N LYS A 45 -2.78 -5.09 6.85
CA LYS A 45 -2.12 -3.85 7.26
C LYS A 45 -1.20 -4.18 8.45
N PRO A 46 0.12 -3.98 8.34
CA PRO A 46 1.02 -4.19 9.47
C PRO A 46 0.67 -3.19 10.57
N ASP A 47 0.80 -3.60 11.83
CA ASP A 47 0.80 -2.67 12.94
C ASP A 47 2.07 -1.78 12.86
N ARG A 48 2.08 -0.72 13.67
CA ARG A 48 3.15 0.29 13.63
C ARG A 48 4.54 -0.30 13.91
N GLU A 49 4.62 -1.27 14.81
CA GLU A 49 5.89 -1.88 15.20
C GLU A 49 6.39 -2.81 14.09
N THR A 50 5.53 -3.69 13.59
CA THR A 50 5.83 -4.56 12.44
C THR A 50 6.25 -3.74 11.22
N TRP A 51 5.55 -2.63 10.94
CA TRP A 51 5.90 -1.74 9.85
C TRP A 51 7.29 -1.12 10.05
N ALA A 52 7.60 -0.61 11.25
CA ALA A 52 8.90 -0.03 11.55
C ALA A 52 10.04 -1.04 11.39
N GLN A 53 9.84 -2.28 11.86
CA GLN A 53 10.81 -3.37 11.69
C GLN A 53 11.03 -3.71 10.21
N GLN A 54 9.95 -3.79 9.41
CA GLN A 54 10.04 -4.03 7.97
C GLN A 54 10.83 -2.94 7.25
N VAL A 55 10.59 -1.67 7.60
CA VAL A 55 11.32 -0.53 7.02
C VAL A 55 12.80 -0.58 7.40
N LEU A 56 13.12 -0.81 8.67
CA LEU A 56 14.50 -0.92 9.13
C LEU A 56 15.24 -2.09 8.45
N ALA A 57 14.59 -3.25 8.32
CA ALA A 57 15.14 -4.40 7.61
C ALA A 57 15.38 -4.09 6.13
N ALA A 58 14.45 -3.39 5.47
CA ALA A 58 14.60 -2.98 4.07
C ALA A 58 15.77 -2.00 3.88
N VAL A 59 15.95 -1.04 4.79
CA VAL A 59 17.09 -0.11 4.78
C VAL A 59 18.40 -0.85 5.04
N ALA A 60 18.41 -1.83 5.95
CA ALA A 60 19.60 -2.63 6.24
C ALA A 60 19.99 -3.59 5.09
N ALA A 61 19.08 -3.87 4.15
CA ALA A 61 19.32 -4.73 3.01
C ALA A 61 20.07 -4.03 1.85
N PHE A 62 20.32 -2.72 1.94
CA PHE A 62 21.15 -2.00 0.97
C PHE A 62 22.62 -2.40 1.09
N GLU A 63 23.38 -2.19 0.01
CA GLU A 63 24.84 -2.38 0.04
C GLU A 63 25.48 -1.41 1.06
N PRO A 64 26.54 -1.82 1.78
CA PRO A 64 27.16 -1.00 2.84
C PRO A 64 27.57 0.42 2.40
N ASP A 65 27.91 0.58 1.12
CA ASP A 65 28.37 1.84 0.52
C ASP A 65 27.31 2.52 -0.35
N PHE A 66 26.05 2.07 -0.30
CA PHE A 66 24.97 2.72 -1.04
C PHE A 66 24.79 4.17 -0.55
N LYS A 67 24.99 5.12 -1.48
CA LYS A 67 24.77 6.54 -1.26
C LYS A 67 23.62 7.03 -2.13
N LEU A 68 22.61 7.59 -1.48
CA LEU A 68 21.55 8.33 -2.15
C LEU A 68 21.87 9.82 -2.03
N GLU A 69 22.41 10.42 -3.10
CA GLU A 69 22.65 11.86 -3.14
C GLU A 69 21.37 12.59 -3.58
N ARG A 70 20.98 13.59 -2.79
CA ARG A 70 19.90 14.50 -3.16
C ARG A 70 20.50 15.57 -4.07
N SER A 71 19.92 15.82 -5.24
CA SER A 71 20.37 16.94 -6.08
C SER A 71 20.14 18.27 -5.37
N ASP A 72 21.13 19.16 -5.49
CA ASP A 72 20.99 20.55 -5.03
C ASP A 72 20.03 21.33 -5.93
N GLU A 73 19.99 20.98 -7.21
CA GLU A 73 19.04 21.49 -8.18
C GLU A 73 17.75 20.66 -8.12
N TRP A 74 16.81 21.10 -7.27
CA TRP A 74 15.41 20.71 -7.38
C TRP A 74 14.64 21.92 -7.93
N PRO A 75 14.03 21.86 -9.13
CA PRO A 75 13.26 22.97 -9.65
C PRO A 75 12.11 23.26 -8.68
N GLN A 76 12.18 24.40 -8.00
CA GLN A 76 11.07 24.89 -7.20
C GLN A 76 10.16 25.65 -8.17
N PRO A 77 8.90 25.21 -8.36
CA PRO A 77 7.96 26.02 -9.11
C PRO A 77 7.77 27.36 -8.37
N ASP A 78 7.65 28.44 -9.14
CA ASP A 78 7.27 29.74 -8.59
C ASP A 78 5.97 29.56 -7.81
N ARG A 79 5.98 29.96 -6.53
CA ARG A 79 4.75 29.95 -5.73
C ARG A 79 3.84 31.05 -6.27
N GLU A 80 2.61 30.70 -6.63
CA GLU A 80 1.58 31.70 -6.86
C GLU A 80 1.45 32.58 -5.60
N PRO A 81 1.45 33.92 -5.76
CA PRO A 81 1.24 34.81 -4.64
C PRO A 81 -0.14 34.54 -4.03
N LEU A 82 -0.22 34.56 -2.70
CA LEU A 82 -1.50 34.51 -2.01
C LEU A 82 -2.33 35.71 -2.47
N LEU A 83 -3.54 35.46 -2.96
CA LEU A 83 -4.49 36.52 -3.28
C LEU A 83 -4.76 37.36 -2.01
N PRO A 84 -4.90 38.70 -2.14
CA PRO A 84 -5.20 39.57 -1.01
C PRO A 84 -6.55 39.26 -0.36
#